data_AF-A0A846CBA4-F1
#
_entry.id   AF-A0A846CBA4-F1
#
_cell.length_a   1.000
_cell.length_b   1.000
_cell.length_c   1.000
_cell.angle_alpha   90.00
_cell.angle_beta   90.00
_cell.angle_gamma   90.00
#
_symmetry.space_group_name_H-M   'P 1'
#
loop_
_entity.id
_entity.type
_entity.pdbx_description
1 polymer ?
#
loop_
_entity_poly.entity_id
_entity_poly.type
_entity_poly.pdbx_seq_one_letter_code
_entity_poly.pdbx_strand_id
1 'polypeptide(L)'
;IDVSLFELFGPFQGSLKESELISTAYKTLQNPNQSLKIYLDWGLVREDGFHNTFIEERATARGREMQQLLVQDFGYQENENLFIVEDITGQHTEESWSERMEKVLNIFLGI
;
A
#
# COMPACT_ATOMS: atom_id res chain seq x y z
N ILE A 1 10.55 -11.59 22.98
CA ILE A 1 10.65 -10.49 22.00
C ILE A 1 11.57 -11.02 20.91
N ASP A 2 11.01 -11.37 19.75
CA ASP A 2 11.81 -11.86 18.62
C ASP A 2 12.57 -10.68 18.02
N VAL A 3 13.89 -10.71 18.20
CA VAL A 3 14.83 -9.65 17.80
C VAL A 3 15.00 -9.63 16.28
N SER A 4 14.69 -10.72 15.59
CA SER A 4 14.93 -10.88 14.14
C SER A 4 14.08 -9.95 13.28
N LEU A 5 12.80 -9.73 13.65
CA LEU A 5 11.92 -8.80 12.93
C LEU A 5 12.30 -7.33 13.21
N PHE A 6 12.76 -7.02 14.42
CA PHE A 6 13.21 -5.67 14.75
C PHE A 6 14.51 -5.30 14.02
N GLU A 7 15.39 -6.27 13.78
CA GLU A 7 16.59 -6.09 12.95
C GLU A 7 16.28 -6.04 11.45
N LEU A 8 15.30 -6.81 10.96
CA LEU A 8 14.92 -6.78 9.54
C LEU A 8 14.19 -5.50 9.14
N PHE A 9 13.37 -4.96 10.05
CA PHE A 9 12.54 -3.79 9.78
C PHE A 9 13.15 -2.50 10.34
N GLY A 10 14.10 -2.54 11.28
CA GLY A 10 14.73 -1.37 11.86
C GLY A 10 13.74 -0.30 12.38
N PRO A 11 14.22 0.83 12.91
CA PRO A 11 13.37 1.99 13.05
C PRO A 11 13.19 2.58 11.64
N PHE A 12 12.17 2.17 10.90
CA PHE A 12 11.66 2.92 9.73
C PHE A 12 11.08 4.27 10.23
N GLN A 13 11.95 5.15 10.72
CA GLN A 13 11.66 6.49 11.27
C GLN A 13 11.56 7.57 10.18
N GLY A 14 11.75 7.21 8.91
CA GLY A 14 11.64 8.13 7.77
C GLY A 14 10.22 8.23 7.19
N SER A 15 9.89 9.40 6.64
CA SER A 15 8.71 9.56 5.79
C SER A 15 8.85 8.69 4.55
N LEU A 16 7.74 8.13 4.09
CA LEU A 16 7.70 7.39 2.82
C LEU A 16 8.17 8.25 1.65
N LYS A 17 7.92 9.57 1.70
CA LYS A 17 8.37 10.55 0.70
C LYS A 17 9.89 10.55 0.50
N GLU A 18 10.65 10.23 1.54
CA GLU A 18 12.11 10.20 1.54
C GLU A 18 12.68 8.80 1.25
N SER A 19 11.81 7.81 1.00
CA SER A 19 12.24 6.45 0.74
C SER A 19 12.88 6.28 -0.64
N GLU A 20 13.78 5.30 -0.75
CA GLU A 20 14.39 4.92 -2.03
C GLU A 20 13.37 4.44 -3.07
N LEU A 21 12.22 3.92 -2.62
CA LEU A 21 11.11 3.57 -3.51
C LEU A 21 10.60 4.81 -4.24
N ILE A 22 10.34 5.89 -3.50
CA ILE A 22 9.86 7.14 -4.08
C ILE A 22 10.96 7.82 -4.89
N SER A 23 12.22 7.82 -4.42
CA SER A 23 13.36 8.39 -5.17
C SER A 23 13.51 7.72 -6.55
N THR A 24 13.38 6.39 -6.60
CA THR A 24 13.53 5.59 -7.82
C THR A 24 12.33 5.78 -8.76
N ALA A 25 11.11 5.81 -8.21
CA ALA A 25 9.89 5.97 -9.00
C ALA A 25 9.61 7.42 -9.42
N TYR A 26 10.31 8.41 -8.84
CA TYR A 26 10.00 9.84 -8.94
C TYR A 26 9.73 10.32 -10.38
N LYS A 27 10.60 9.98 -11.33
CA LYS A 27 10.47 10.42 -12.73
C LYS A 27 9.18 9.91 -13.39
N THR A 28 8.79 8.67 -13.09
CA THR A 28 7.56 8.06 -13.60
C THR A 28 6.34 8.68 -12.92
N LEU A 29 6.40 8.87 -11.60
CA LEU A 29 5.30 9.46 -10.82
C LEU A 29 5.04 10.93 -11.18
N GLN A 30 6.07 11.71 -11.51
CA GLN A 30 5.95 13.13 -11.83
C GLN A 30 5.44 13.40 -13.26
N ASN A 31 5.55 12.43 -14.19
CA ASN A 31 5.19 12.63 -15.59
C ASN A 31 3.76 12.14 -15.87
N PRO A 32 2.77 13.02 -16.11
CA PRO A 32 1.38 12.60 -16.35
C PRO A 32 1.22 11.73 -17.61
N ASN A 33 2.12 11.86 -18.58
CA ASN A 33 2.08 11.03 -19.79
C ASN A 33 2.66 9.61 -19.57
N GLN A 34 3.24 9.36 -18.40
CA GLN A 34 3.81 8.08 -17.99
C GLN A 34 3.20 7.58 -16.67
N SER A 35 2.21 8.27 -16.12
CA SER A 35 1.57 7.89 -14.86
C SER A 35 0.90 6.53 -15.05
N LEU A 36 1.33 5.55 -14.25
CA LEU A 36 0.75 4.21 -14.25
C LEU A 36 -0.58 4.24 -13.51
N LYS A 37 -1.44 3.26 -13.77
CA LYS A 37 -2.51 2.94 -12.82
C LYS A 37 -1.86 2.29 -11.59
N ILE A 38 -2.24 2.73 -10.40
CA ILE A 38 -1.76 2.16 -9.13
C ILE A 38 -2.96 1.59 -8.37
N TYR A 39 -2.82 0.37 -7.87
CA TYR A 39 -3.76 -0.27 -6.97
C TYR A 39 -3.10 -0.48 -5.62
N LEU A 40 -3.69 0.09 -4.56
CA LEU A 40 -3.26 -0.07 -3.18
C LEU A 40 -4.32 -0.85 -2.40
N ASP A 41 -3.91 -1.88 -1.69
CA ASP A 41 -4.80 -2.80 -0.97
C ASP A 41 -4.22 -3.14 0.39
N TRP A 42 -5.01 -2.92 1.43
CA TRP A 42 -4.70 -3.40 2.76
C TRP A 42 -5.99 -3.76 3.51
N GLY A 43 -5.89 -4.77 4.37
CA GLY A 43 -6.94 -5.18 5.29
C GLY A 43 -6.82 -4.51 6.66
N LEU A 44 -7.92 -4.46 7.42
CA LEU A 44 -7.98 -3.88 8.76
C LEU A 44 -8.16 -4.91 9.89
N VAL A 45 -8.40 -6.18 9.58
CA VAL A 45 -8.56 -7.24 10.58
C VAL A 45 -7.19 -7.70 11.06
N ARG A 46 -7.05 -7.84 12.40
CA ARG A 46 -5.77 -7.99 13.10
C ARG A 46 -5.69 -9.23 14.01
N GLU A 47 -6.25 -10.34 13.55
CA GLU A 47 -6.60 -11.45 14.45
C GLU A 47 -5.49 -12.50 14.69
N ASP A 48 -4.32 -12.39 14.04
CA ASP A 48 -3.23 -13.35 14.21
C ASP A 48 -2.08 -12.86 15.11
N GLY A 49 -2.33 -12.74 16.42
CA GLY A 49 -1.29 -12.67 17.45
C GLY A 49 -0.56 -11.33 17.62
N PHE A 50 0.01 -11.12 18.81
CA PHE A 50 0.66 -9.87 19.24
C PHE A 50 1.78 -9.35 18.32
N HIS A 51 2.40 -10.23 17.54
CA HIS A 51 3.44 -9.87 16.58
C HIS A 51 2.88 -9.29 15.27
N ASN A 52 1.64 -9.64 14.88
CA ASN A 52 1.02 -9.12 13.67
C ASN A 52 0.37 -7.75 13.88
N THR A 53 -0.18 -7.48 15.07
CA THR A 53 -0.90 -6.22 15.32
C THR A 53 -0.05 -4.97 15.07
N PHE A 54 1.25 -4.99 15.45
CA PHE A 54 2.16 -3.87 15.18
C PHE A 54 2.50 -3.72 13.69
N ILE A 55 2.65 -4.85 12.98
CA ILE A 55 2.95 -4.87 11.56
C ILE A 55 1.74 -4.40 10.74
N GLU A 56 0.54 -4.83 11.10
CA GLU A 56 -0.72 -4.49 10.42
C GLU A 56 -1.13 -3.02 10.65
N GLU A 57 -0.97 -2.51 11.87
CA GLU A 57 -1.16 -1.09 12.16
C GLU A 57 -0.19 -0.24 11.32
N ARG A 58 1.06 -0.71 11.20
CA ARG A 58 2.07 -0.05 10.38
C ARG A 58 1.78 -0.13 8.89
N ALA A 59 1.31 -1.27 8.39
CA ALA A 59 0.91 -1.45 6.99
C ALA A 59 -0.24 -0.50 6.62
N THR A 60 -1.25 -0.39 7.50
CA THR A 60 -2.35 0.56 7.36
C THR A 60 -1.83 2.00 7.29
N ALA A 61 -0.94 2.38 8.23
CA ALA A 61 -0.36 3.72 8.26
C ALA A 61 0.44 4.04 6.97
N ARG A 62 1.22 3.08 6.47
CA ARG A 62 2.01 3.24 5.23
C ARG A 62 1.14 3.27 3.97
N GLY A 63 0.06 2.49 3.92
CA GLY A 63 -0.91 2.53 2.82
C GLY A 63 -1.56 3.92 2.71
N ARG A 64 -2.01 4.46 3.85
CA ARG A 64 -2.59 5.81 3.91
C ARG A 64 -1.57 6.91 3.60
N GLU A 65 -0.33 6.79 4.09
CA GLU A 65 0.75 7.73 3.74
C GLU A 65 1.05 7.71 2.23
N MET A 66 1.09 6.52 1.61
CA MET A 66 1.28 6.38 0.16
C MET A 66 0.11 7.02 -0.62
N GLN A 67 -1.14 6.77 -0.23
CA GLN A 67 -2.30 7.43 -0.81
C GLN A 67 -2.15 8.95 -0.77
N GLN A 68 -1.86 9.51 0.40
CA GLN A 68 -1.71 10.95 0.58
C GLN A 68 -0.60 11.51 -0.31
N LEU A 69 0.54 10.84 -0.36
CA LEU A 69 1.68 11.23 -1.19
C LEU A 69 1.33 11.22 -2.68
N LEU A 70 0.72 10.14 -3.18
CA LEU A 70 0.34 10.02 -4.59
C LEU A 70 -0.67 11.09 -5.02
N VAL A 71 -1.66 11.37 -4.18
CA VAL A 71 -2.68 12.38 -4.47
C VAL A 71 -2.10 13.80 -4.38
N GLN A 72 -1.45 14.14 -3.27
CA GLN A 72 -1.04 15.52 -2.99
C GLN A 72 0.19 15.96 -3.79
N ASP A 73 1.19 15.07 -3.93
CA ASP A 73 2.48 15.44 -4.51
C ASP A 73 2.60 15.04 -5.98
N PHE A 74 1.89 13.99 -6.41
CA PHE A 74 1.99 13.44 -7.77
C PHE A 74 0.70 13.59 -8.59
N GLY A 75 -0.37 14.14 -8.02
CA GLY A 75 -1.60 14.46 -8.76
C GLY A 75 -2.42 13.26 -9.20
N TYR A 76 -2.28 12.10 -8.54
CA TYR A 76 -3.13 10.94 -8.78
C TYR A 76 -4.58 11.23 -8.34
N GLN A 77 -5.53 10.66 -9.09
CA GLN A 77 -6.96 10.80 -8.88
C GLN A 77 -7.58 9.43 -8.57
N GLU A 78 -8.34 9.38 -7.47
CA GLU A 78 -9.02 8.16 -7.05
C GLU A 78 -10.06 7.72 -8.09
N ASN A 79 -10.09 6.41 -8.38
CA ASN A 79 -10.92 5.75 -9.38
C ASN A 79 -10.58 6.07 -10.85
N GLU A 80 -9.55 6.87 -11.12
CA GLU A 80 -9.05 7.11 -12.48
C GLU A 80 -7.70 6.41 -12.72
N ASN A 81 -6.68 6.80 -11.96
CA ASN A 81 -5.33 6.24 -12.03
C ASN A 81 -4.80 5.78 -10.66
N LEU A 82 -5.55 5.99 -9.58
CA LEU A 82 -5.29 5.45 -8.26
C LEU A 82 -6.53 4.71 -7.76
N PHE A 83 -6.37 3.46 -7.37
CA PHE A 83 -7.44 2.60 -6.88
C PHE A 83 -7.05 2.12 -5.49
N ILE A 84 -7.92 2.36 -4.51
CA ILE A 84 -7.60 2.12 -3.10
C ILE A 84 -8.64 1.17 -2.52
N VAL A 85 -8.16 0.19 -1.79
CA VAL A 85 -8.99 -0.70 -0.99
C VAL A 85 -8.46 -0.76 0.42
N GLU A 86 -9.29 -0.25 1.33
CA GLU A 86 -9.13 -0.42 2.76
C GLU A 86 -10.25 -1.35 3.24
N ASP A 87 -9.95 -2.64 3.35
CA ASP A 87 -10.95 -3.67 3.61
C ASP A 87 -11.16 -3.87 5.12
N ILE A 88 -12.33 -3.49 5.62
CA ILE A 88 -12.72 -3.61 7.03
C ILE A 88 -12.79 -5.06 7.52
N THR A 89 -12.93 -6.01 6.59
CA THR A 89 -12.97 -7.46 6.84
C THR A 89 -11.72 -8.18 6.36
N GLY A 90 -10.83 -7.49 5.65
CA GLY A 90 -9.63 -8.07 5.07
C GLY A 90 -8.58 -8.38 6.13
N GLN A 91 -8.02 -9.59 6.06
CA GLN A 91 -6.90 -10.06 6.87
C GLN A 91 -5.60 -10.04 6.05
N HIS A 92 -4.47 -10.31 6.71
CA HIS A 92 -3.18 -10.53 6.04
C HIS A 92 -3.07 -11.97 5.51
N THR A 93 -4.01 -12.39 4.67
CA THR A 93 -4.10 -13.76 4.15
C THR A 93 -4.30 -13.82 2.64
N GLU A 94 -3.87 -14.91 2.01
CA GLU A 94 -4.05 -15.14 0.57
C GLU A 94 -5.52 -15.18 0.20
N GLU A 95 -6.37 -15.77 1.06
CA GLU A 95 -7.81 -15.83 0.89
C GLU A 95 -8.38 -14.41 0.78
N SER A 96 -8.03 -13.53 1.72
CA SER A 96 -8.48 -12.13 1.74
C SER A 96 -8.10 -11.39 0.46
N TRP A 97 -6.88 -11.60 -0.05
CA TRP A 97 -6.44 -10.96 -1.30
C TRP A 97 -7.10 -11.58 -2.53
N SER A 98 -7.34 -12.89 -2.54
CA SER A 98 -7.93 -13.60 -3.66
C SER A 98 -9.37 -13.14 -3.94
N GLU A 99 -10.14 -12.82 -2.90
CA GLU A 99 -11.52 -12.33 -3.02
C GLU A 99 -11.62 -11.02 -3.83
N ARG A 100 -10.55 -10.23 -3.86
CA ARG A 100 -10.50 -8.94 -4.58
C ARG A 100 -9.78 -9.02 -5.93
N MET A 101 -9.25 -10.19 -6.28
CA MET A 101 -8.48 -10.39 -7.52
C MET A 101 -9.29 -10.04 -8.77
N GLU A 102 -10.56 -10.45 -8.84
CA GLU A 102 -11.44 -10.15 -9.97
C GLU A 102 -11.53 -8.63 -10.21
N LYS A 103 -11.72 -7.85 -9.14
CA LYS A 103 -11.78 -6.39 -9.21
C LYS A 103 -10.47 -5.79 -9.70
N VAL A 104 -9.33 -6.27 -9.22
CA VAL A 104 -8.00 -5.81 -9.65
C VAL A 104 -7.79 -6.09 -11.14
N LEU A 105 -8.11 -7.30 -11.58
CA LEU A 105 -7.98 -7.69 -12.98
C LEU A 105 -8.84 -6.80 -13.89
N ASN A 106 -10.08 -6.51 -13.49
CA ASN A 106 -10.94 -5.60 -14.25
C ASN A 106 -10.35 -4.18 -14.36
N ILE A 107 -9.82 -3.62 -13.26
CA ILE A 107 -9.19 -2.29 -13.24
C ILE A 107 -8.07 -2.14 -14.28
N PHE A 108 -7.22 -3.17 -14.41
CA PHE A 108 -6.03 -3.11 -15.27
C PHE A 108 -6.27 -3.63 -16.68
N LEU A 109 -7.11 -4.65 -16.84
CA LEU A 109 -7.25 -5.41 -18.09
C LEU A 109 -8.66 -5.31 -18.70
N GLY A 110 -9.65 -4.80 -17.97
CA GLY A 110 -11.05 -4.68 -18.45
C GLY A 110 -11.75 -6.01 -18.68
N ILE A 111 -11.27 -7.07 -18.01
CA ILE A 111 -11.85 -8.43 -18.01
C ILE A 111 -12.82 -8.63 -16.84
#